data_AF-A0A2N5YRG9-F1
#
_entry.id   AF-A0A2N5YRG9-F1
#
_cell.length_a   1.000
_cell.length_b   1.000
_cell.length_c   1.000
_cell.angle_alpha   90.00
_cell.angle_beta   90.00
_cell.angle_gamma   90.00
#
_symmetry.space_group_name_H-M   'P 1'
#
loop_
_entity.id
_entity.type
_entity.pdbx_description
1 polymer ?
#
loop_
_entity_poly.entity_id
_entity_poly.type
_entity_poly.pdbx_seq_one_letter_code
_entity_poly.pdbx_strand_id
1 'polypeptide(L)'
;MSILLIVLIITSCQDEERFYPDPQIEFVTDANYVSGDTVLLLGDTVTIGIHAISQSDKALTHLHYFITNDSEVTRIDTGIHIDELYYSKIVVKNVYETETWSFYVRDRDGRQSDTISITFTKGTESIYGNIRTIDNLTFGAQNNAVIGSFFSFESNGIFDLQEAYQNQEKINLLYFYDFIDGDENTISSPGANIDESVYGSTYGTTQWDIKNTTRFIYQEDILPEEFDQCQNDSLILFNTFEFITGKRKSKNLTADDIYSFVTEDGNRGLFKVNEVIGTDEGEITITIKMQE
;
A
#
# COMPACT_ATOMS: atom_id res chain seq x y z
N MET A 1 19.75 59.14 58.19
CA MET A 1 18.86 58.13 58.79
C MET A 1 18.46 57.19 57.66
N SER A 2 18.74 55.91 57.84
CA SER A 2 18.99 54.92 56.77
C SER A 2 17.82 54.62 55.83
N ILE A 3 18.15 54.45 54.54
CA ILE A 3 17.29 53.90 53.49
C ILE A 3 17.21 52.38 53.70
N LEU A 4 15.99 51.87 53.88
CA LEU A 4 15.69 50.45 53.99
C LEU A 4 15.57 49.85 52.58
N LEU A 5 16.56 49.06 52.18
CA LEU A 5 16.58 48.33 50.91
C LEU A 5 15.79 47.02 51.08
N ILE A 6 14.62 46.92 50.46
CA ILE A 6 13.82 45.69 50.40
C ILE A 6 14.37 44.83 49.25
N VAL A 7 14.96 43.69 49.61
CA VAL A 7 15.42 42.67 48.65
C VAL A 7 14.22 41.79 48.30
N LEU A 8 13.68 41.95 47.09
CA LEU A 8 12.71 41.03 46.50
C LEU A 8 13.45 39.78 46.00
N ILE A 9 13.23 38.66 46.67
CA ILE A 9 13.69 37.34 46.23
C ILE A 9 12.68 36.84 45.20
N ILE A 10 13.02 36.99 43.91
CA ILE A 10 12.33 36.34 42.81
C ILE A 10 12.73 34.87 42.80
N THR A 11 11.87 34.01 43.37
CA THR A 11 12.00 32.55 43.21
C THR A 11 11.57 32.19 41.80
N SER A 12 12.55 31.96 40.93
CA SER A 12 12.34 31.26 39.66
C SER A 12 11.88 29.84 39.99
N CYS A 13 10.58 29.53 39.81
CA CYS A 13 10.16 28.14 39.64
C CYS A 13 10.84 27.65 38.36
N GLN A 14 11.93 26.90 38.50
CA GLN A 14 12.33 26.00 37.43
C GLN A 14 11.26 24.91 37.43
N ASP A 15 10.56 24.74 36.32
CA ASP A 15 9.79 23.52 36.11
C ASP A 15 10.77 22.36 36.29
N GLU A 16 10.50 21.50 37.28
CA GLU A 16 11.32 20.30 37.48
C GLU A 16 11.28 19.51 36.18
N GLU A 17 12.44 19.27 35.56
CA GLU A 17 12.56 18.41 34.40
C GLU A 17 12.02 17.02 34.79
N ARG A 18 10.80 16.73 34.34
CA ARG A 18 10.21 15.41 34.52
C ARG A 18 10.91 14.46 33.58
N PHE A 19 11.78 13.62 34.13
CA PHE A 19 12.34 12.51 33.39
C PHE A 19 11.29 11.42 33.28
N TYR A 20 10.70 11.28 32.10
CA TYR A 20 9.78 10.20 31.79
C TYR A 20 10.54 9.08 31.06
N PRO A 21 10.23 7.80 31.33
CA PRO A 21 10.81 6.69 30.58
C PRO A 21 10.35 6.70 29.11
N ASP A 22 11.06 5.97 28.27
CA ASP A 22 10.70 5.80 26.86
C ASP A 22 9.36 5.06 26.71
N PRO A 23 8.66 5.24 25.57
CA PRO A 23 7.47 4.45 25.27
C PRO A 23 7.74 2.94 25.34
N GLN A 24 6.73 2.18 25.75
CA GLN A 24 6.79 0.72 25.74
C GLN A 24 6.14 0.17 24.48
N ILE A 25 6.71 -0.90 23.91
CA ILE A 25 6.15 -1.65 22.80
C ILE A 25 6.33 -3.16 23.04
N GLU A 26 5.32 -3.94 22.67
CA GLU A 26 5.33 -5.40 22.79
C GLU A 26 4.47 -6.07 21.71
N PHE A 27 4.73 -7.35 21.45
CA PHE A 27 3.85 -8.17 20.62
C PHE A 27 2.61 -8.61 21.43
N VAL A 28 1.45 -8.57 20.79
CA VAL A 28 0.22 -9.16 21.34
C VAL A 28 0.36 -10.69 21.30
N THR A 29 0.04 -11.35 22.40
CA THR A 29 0.24 -12.82 22.58
C THR A 29 -1.05 -13.64 22.53
N ASP A 30 -2.17 -13.02 22.15
CA ASP A 30 -3.44 -13.73 21.96
C ASP A 30 -3.36 -14.73 20.79
N ALA A 31 -4.21 -15.76 20.82
CA ALA A 31 -4.16 -16.90 19.89
C ALA A 31 -4.31 -16.54 18.39
N ASN A 32 -4.81 -15.34 18.06
CA ASN A 32 -4.97 -14.89 16.67
C ASN A 32 -3.71 -14.17 16.12
N TYR A 33 -2.68 -13.98 16.95
CA TYR A 33 -1.46 -13.28 16.57
C TYR A 33 -0.24 -14.19 16.69
N VAL A 34 0.75 -13.90 15.86
CA VAL A 34 2.10 -14.46 15.99
C VAL A 34 2.97 -13.44 16.72
N SER A 35 3.66 -13.90 17.76
CA SER A 35 4.45 -13.05 18.68
C SER A 35 5.90 -13.49 18.84
N GLY A 36 6.36 -14.44 18.02
CA GLY A 36 7.74 -14.93 17.99
C GLY A 36 8.08 -15.59 16.67
N ASP A 37 9.37 -15.79 16.44
CA ASP A 37 9.89 -16.32 15.18
C ASP A 37 9.20 -17.62 14.78
N THR A 38 8.87 -17.74 13.49
CA THR A 38 8.15 -18.91 12.99
C THR A 38 8.55 -19.25 11.56
N VAL A 39 8.28 -20.49 11.18
CA VAL A 39 8.40 -20.98 9.81
C VAL A 39 7.04 -20.85 9.14
N LEU A 40 7.00 -20.30 7.93
CA LEU A 40 5.80 -20.14 7.11
C LEU A 40 6.06 -20.70 5.71
N LEU A 41 5.05 -21.31 5.11
CA LEU A 41 5.06 -21.66 3.69
C LEU A 41 4.80 -20.42 2.83
N LEU A 42 5.21 -20.44 1.57
CA LEU A 42 4.90 -19.36 0.63
C LEU A 42 3.39 -19.11 0.55
N GLY A 43 3.00 -17.83 0.61
CA GLY A 43 1.59 -17.44 0.58
C GLY A 43 0.85 -17.58 1.92
N ASP A 44 1.46 -18.22 2.94
CA ASP A 44 0.85 -18.29 4.27
C ASP A 44 0.58 -16.87 4.80
N THR A 45 -0.60 -16.70 5.39
CA THR A 45 -1.03 -15.44 5.97
C THR A 45 -1.04 -15.53 7.49
N VAL A 46 -0.36 -14.60 8.15
CA VAL A 46 -0.33 -14.46 9.61
C VAL A 46 -0.63 -13.03 10.01
N THR A 47 -1.06 -12.84 11.25
CA THR A 47 -1.29 -11.51 11.82
C THR A 47 -0.27 -11.24 12.92
N ILE A 48 0.46 -10.12 12.81
CA ILE A 48 1.27 -9.57 13.89
C ILE A 48 0.42 -8.55 14.64
N GLY A 49 0.33 -8.68 15.96
CA GLY A 49 -0.30 -7.71 16.83
C GLY A 49 0.74 -6.91 17.58
N ILE A 50 0.58 -5.59 17.62
CA ILE A 50 1.46 -4.66 18.33
C ILE A 50 0.63 -3.89 19.36
N HIS A 51 1.13 -3.88 20.59
CA HIS A 51 0.62 -3.03 21.66
C HIS A 51 1.72 -2.05 22.08
N ALA A 52 1.41 -0.76 22.12
CA ALA A 52 2.36 0.27 22.53
C ALA A 52 1.70 1.32 23.42
N ILE A 53 2.41 1.77 24.45
CA ILE A 53 1.92 2.75 25.43
C ILE A 53 2.96 3.85 25.64
N SER A 54 2.52 5.11 25.61
CA SER A 54 3.33 6.21 26.11
C SER A 54 3.46 6.12 27.63
N GLN A 55 4.69 6.19 28.11
CA GLN A 55 5.00 6.18 29.54
C GLN A 55 5.13 7.61 30.09
N SER A 56 4.41 8.58 29.52
CA SER A 56 4.54 10.00 29.83
C SER A 56 3.25 10.78 29.55
N ASP A 57 3.28 12.10 29.78
CA ASP A 57 2.19 13.01 29.39
C ASP A 57 2.23 13.41 27.90
N LYS A 58 3.04 12.72 27.09
CA LYS A 58 3.20 12.96 25.65
C LYS A 58 2.64 11.80 24.85
N ALA A 59 1.65 12.06 24.01
CA ALA A 59 1.10 11.05 23.11
C ALA A 59 2.16 10.47 22.15
N LEU A 60 1.95 9.21 21.76
CA LEU A 60 2.62 8.59 20.62
C LEU A 60 2.29 9.36 19.35
N THR A 61 3.30 9.59 18.52
CA THR A 61 3.16 10.32 17.25
C THR A 61 3.49 9.50 16.02
N HIS A 62 4.28 8.43 16.17
CA HIS A 62 4.67 7.58 15.04
C HIS A 62 4.70 6.12 15.45
N LEU A 63 4.17 5.26 14.58
CA LEU A 63 4.52 3.84 14.51
C LEU A 63 5.43 3.66 13.29
N HIS A 64 6.63 3.15 13.54
CA HIS A 64 7.55 2.77 12.49
C HIS A 64 7.66 1.25 12.42
N TYR A 65 7.70 0.74 11.21
CA TYR A 65 8.14 -0.62 10.97
C TYR A 65 9.03 -0.73 9.75
N PHE A 66 9.90 -1.73 9.76
CA PHE A 66 10.72 -2.05 8.61
C PHE A 66 10.83 -3.55 8.39
N ILE A 67 10.85 -3.91 7.11
CA ILE A 67 10.89 -5.28 6.63
C ILE A 67 12.28 -5.49 6.05
N THR A 68 13.03 -6.45 6.58
CA THR A 68 14.36 -6.82 6.09
C THR A 68 14.29 -8.17 5.40
N ASN A 69 14.56 -8.19 4.10
CA ASN A 69 14.47 -9.37 3.23
C ASN A 69 15.84 -9.64 2.59
N ASP A 70 16.59 -10.64 3.09
CA ASP A 70 17.94 -11.08 2.67
C ASP A 70 19.04 -9.98 2.57
N SER A 71 18.78 -8.82 1.96
CA SER A 71 19.60 -7.60 1.95
C SER A 71 18.80 -6.29 1.73
N GLU A 72 17.50 -6.35 1.43
CA GLU A 72 16.66 -5.17 1.19
C GLU A 72 15.92 -4.73 2.46
N VAL A 73 15.74 -3.42 2.63
CA VAL A 73 15.02 -2.85 3.77
C VAL A 73 13.94 -1.90 3.28
N THR A 74 12.68 -2.27 3.49
CA THR A 74 11.52 -1.39 3.28
C THR A 74 11.17 -0.73 4.62
N ARG A 75 11.04 0.60 4.65
CA ARG A 75 10.70 1.37 5.86
C ARG A 75 9.35 2.04 5.69
N ILE A 76 8.49 1.90 6.69
CA ILE A 76 7.16 2.48 6.71
C ILE A 76 6.97 3.24 8.01
N ASP A 77 6.35 4.42 7.87
CA ASP A 77 6.07 5.34 8.96
C ASP A 77 4.59 5.71 8.93
N THR A 78 3.92 5.54 10.06
CA THR A 78 2.50 5.85 10.25
C THR A 78 2.37 6.91 11.32
N GLY A 79 1.90 8.10 10.91
CA GLY A 79 1.54 9.17 11.84
C GLY A 79 0.31 8.81 12.68
N ILE A 80 0.41 9.00 13.98
CA ILE A 80 -0.64 8.75 14.98
C ILE A 80 -0.68 9.90 16.00
N HIS A 81 -1.72 9.96 16.84
CA HIS A 81 -1.76 10.88 17.98
C HIS A 81 -2.62 10.30 19.11
N ILE A 82 -2.05 9.35 19.84
CA ILE A 82 -2.73 8.54 20.86
C ILE A 82 -1.78 8.19 21.99
N ASP A 83 -2.29 7.97 23.20
CA ASP A 83 -1.45 7.55 24.34
C ASP A 83 -1.20 6.03 24.36
N GLU A 84 -2.12 5.25 23.81
CA GLU A 84 -2.07 3.78 23.72
C GLU A 84 -2.50 3.33 22.32
N LEU A 85 -1.71 2.44 21.72
CA LEU A 85 -1.88 1.93 20.36
C LEU A 85 -2.09 0.41 20.41
N TYR A 86 -3.16 -0.04 19.74
CA TYR A 86 -3.30 -1.42 19.29
C TYR A 86 -3.27 -1.42 17.77
N TYR A 87 -2.28 -2.12 17.21
CA TYR A 87 -2.06 -2.20 15.77
C TYR A 87 -2.01 -3.66 15.33
N SER A 88 -2.55 -3.95 14.16
CA SER A 88 -2.53 -5.28 13.56
C SER A 88 -2.01 -5.19 12.13
N LYS A 89 -1.08 -6.08 11.80
CA LYS A 89 -0.52 -6.21 10.46
C LYS A 89 -0.71 -7.63 9.98
N ILE A 90 -1.48 -7.78 8.91
CA ILE A 90 -1.52 -9.01 8.14
C ILE A 90 -0.24 -9.08 7.31
N VAL A 91 0.48 -10.18 7.41
CA VAL A 91 1.69 -10.48 6.65
C VAL A 91 1.43 -11.73 5.82
N VAL A 92 1.85 -11.68 4.56
CA VAL A 92 1.88 -12.82 3.67
C VAL A 92 3.33 -13.20 3.45
N LYS A 93 3.67 -14.47 3.68
CA LYS A 93 5.04 -14.95 3.47
C LYS A 93 5.43 -14.87 2.00
N ASN A 94 6.50 -14.12 1.72
CA ASN A 94 7.05 -13.94 0.39
C ASN A 94 8.18 -14.97 0.11
N VAL A 95 8.85 -14.85 -1.04
CA VAL A 95 9.81 -15.81 -1.60
C VAL A 95 11.16 -15.87 -0.89
N TYR A 96 11.48 -14.84 -0.11
CA TYR A 96 12.76 -14.70 0.59
C TYR A 96 12.97 -15.81 1.62
N GLU A 97 14.23 -16.19 1.86
CA GLU A 97 14.52 -17.21 2.87
C GLU A 97 14.16 -16.72 4.28
N THR A 98 14.42 -15.43 4.53
CA THR A 98 14.09 -14.77 5.78
C THR A 98 13.46 -13.40 5.55
N GLU A 99 12.43 -13.10 6.35
CA GLU A 99 11.77 -11.80 6.41
C GLU A 99 11.71 -11.36 7.86
N THR A 100 12.44 -10.32 8.22
CA THR A 100 12.43 -9.80 9.59
C THR A 100 11.62 -8.52 9.66
N TRP A 101 10.54 -8.57 10.43
CA TRP A 101 9.65 -7.46 10.71
C TRP A 101 10.03 -6.82 12.02
N SER A 102 10.42 -5.55 11.98
CA SER A 102 10.86 -4.80 13.16
C SER A 102 9.96 -3.59 13.38
N PHE A 103 9.60 -3.33 14.64
CA PHE A 103 8.66 -2.28 15.03
C PHE A 103 9.24 -1.43 16.15
N TYR A 104 8.98 -0.12 16.10
CA TYR A 104 9.18 0.79 17.22
C TYR A 104 8.20 1.97 17.13
N VAL A 105 7.94 2.63 18.26
CA VAL A 105 7.12 3.85 18.32
C VAL A 105 7.92 5.05 18.79
N ARG A 106 7.45 6.25 18.43
CA ARG A 106 7.96 7.51 18.98
C ARG A 106 6.84 8.35 19.56
N ASP A 107 7.16 9.09 20.60
CA ASP A 107 6.25 10.08 21.18
C ASP A 107 6.45 11.48 20.59
N ARG A 108 5.67 12.46 21.09
CA ARG A 108 5.71 13.85 20.64
C ARG A 108 7.04 14.57 20.93
N ASP A 109 7.77 14.15 21.96
CA ASP A 109 9.06 14.74 22.32
C ASP A 109 10.23 14.02 21.62
N GLY A 110 9.92 13.01 20.81
CA GLY A 110 10.89 12.25 20.00
C GLY A 110 11.55 11.09 20.75
N ARG A 111 11.07 10.75 21.96
CA ARG A 111 11.53 9.55 22.68
C ARG A 111 11.05 8.31 21.94
N GLN A 112 11.92 7.30 21.88
CA GLN A 112 11.73 6.11 21.06
C GLN A 112 11.68 4.89 21.96
N SER A 113 10.72 3.99 21.71
CA SER A 113 10.73 2.68 22.35
C SER A 113 11.95 1.85 21.94
N ASP A 114 12.16 0.74 22.63
CA ASP A 114 12.92 -0.37 22.08
C ASP A 114 12.37 -0.80 20.70
N THR A 115 13.21 -1.47 19.91
CA THR A 115 12.77 -2.12 18.68
C THR A 115 12.51 -3.60 18.96
N ILE A 116 11.28 -4.04 18.74
CA ILE A 116 10.91 -5.45 18.79
C ILE A 116 10.89 -6.03 17.38
N SER A 117 11.24 -7.30 17.24
CA SER A 117 11.34 -7.96 15.94
C SER A 117 10.80 -9.38 15.96
N ILE A 118 10.28 -9.80 14.82
CA ILE A 118 9.85 -11.16 14.54
C ILE A 118 10.37 -11.57 13.16
N THR A 119 10.94 -12.77 13.06
CA THR A 119 11.48 -13.31 11.82
C THR A 119 10.63 -14.46 11.32
N PHE A 120 10.25 -14.37 10.03
CA PHE A 120 9.60 -15.45 9.31
C PHE A 120 10.60 -16.14 8.39
N THR A 121 10.78 -17.43 8.59
CA THR A 121 11.64 -18.28 7.75
C THR A 121 10.78 -19.06 6.76
N LYS A 122 11.24 -19.16 5.51
CA LYS A 122 10.56 -19.97 4.50
C LYS A 122 10.65 -21.45 4.84
N GLY A 123 9.51 -22.14 4.86
CA GLY A 123 9.46 -23.58 5.05
C GLY A 123 9.96 -24.35 3.83
N THR A 124 10.63 -25.49 4.05
CA THR A 124 11.22 -26.33 2.98
C THR A 124 10.18 -26.94 2.04
N GLU A 125 8.94 -27.10 2.50
CA GLU A 125 7.82 -27.65 1.74
C GLU A 125 7.08 -26.58 0.91
N SER A 126 7.63 -25.37 0.82
CA SER A 126 7.02 -24.28 0.08
C SER A 126 6.87 -24.61 -1.41
N ILE A 127 5.67 -24.39 -1.92
CA ILE A 127 5.35 -24.47 -3.35
C ILE A 127 4.73 -23.15 -3.80
N TYR A 128 4.94 -22.80 -5.07
CA TYR A 128 4.29 -21.64 -5.67
C TYR A 128 2.81 -21.95 -5.95
N GLY A 129 1.97 -20.95 -5.73
CA GLY A 129 0.54 -21.00 -5.96
C GLY A 129 0.15 -20.85 -7.43
N ASN A 130 -1.13 -21.09 -7.71
CA ASN A 130 -1.69 -20.87 -9.03
C ASN A 130 -1.86 -19.39 -9.33
N ILE A 131 -2.02 -19.07 -10.62
CA ILE A 131 -2.34 -17.74 -11.08
C ILE A 131 -3.59 -17.74 -11.96
N ARG A 132 -4.42 -16.72 -11.79
CA ARG A 132 -5.49 -16.37 -12.71
C ARG A 132 -4.93 -15.45 -13.79
N THR A 133 -5.12 -15.82 -15.05
CA THR A 133 -4.72 -14.98 -16.20
C THR A 133 -5.95 -14.39 -16.88
N ILE A 134 -5.89 -13.09 -17.17
CA ILE A 134 -6.91 -12.35 -17.92
C ILE A 134 -6.20 -11.79 -19.16
N ASP A 135 -6.37 -12.48 -20.28
CA ASP A 135 -5.69 -12.16 -21.53
C ASP A 135 -6.40 -11.07 -22.32
N ASN A 136 -5.61 -10.15 -22.90
CA ASN A 136 -6.07 -9.12 -23.85
C ASN A 136 -7.30 -8.35 -23.36
N LEU A 137 -7.26 -7.89 -22.12
CA LEU A 137 -8.24 -6.99 -21.55
C LEU A 137 -8.09 -5.60 -22.19
N THR A 138 -9.07 -5.20 -23.00
CA THR A 138 -9.10 -3.89 -23.66
C THR A 138 -9.99 -2.91 -22.91
N PHE A 139 -9.44 -1.72 -22.62
CA PHE A 139 -10.17 -0.58 -22.08
C PHE A 139 -10.29 0.51 -23.13
N GLY A 140 -11.43 1.19 -23.17
CA GLY A 140 -11.60 2.44 -23.91
C GLY A 140 -11.29 3.65 -23.04
N ALA A 141 -10.66 4.67 -23.61
CA ALA A 141 -10.46 5.96 -22.95
C ALA A 141 -11.80 6.69 -22.71
N GLN A 142 -11.76 7.82 -22.01
CA GLN A 142 -12.96 8.49 -21.47
C GLN A 142 -14.02 8.90 -22.52
N ASN A 143 -13.63 9.11 -23.78
CA ASN A 143 -14.51 9.46 -24.89
C ASN A 143 -14.71 8.29 -25.88
N ASN A 144 -14.21 7.09 -25.57
CA ASN A 144 -14.44 5.92 -26.41
C ASN A 144 -15.92 5.52 -26.35
N ALA A 145 -16.58 5.50 -27.51
CA ALA A 145 -18.02 5.26 -27.63
C ALA A 145 -18.41 3.77 -27.65
N VAL A 146 -17.44 2.86 -27.70
CA VAL A 146 -17.66 1.42 -27.93
C VAL A 146 -17.22 0.58 -26.74
N ILE A 147 -16.06 0.91 -26.15
CA ILE A 147 -15.44 0.16 -25.06
C ILE A 147 -15.45 1.01 -23.79
N GLY A 148 -15.91 0.42 -22.69
CA GLY A 148 -15.90 1.09 -21.39
C GLY A 148 -14.49 1.27 -20.80
N SER A 149 -14.37 2.13 -19.80
CA SER A 149 -13.09 2.49 -19.19
C SER A 149 -12.81 1.82 -17.85
N PHE A 150 -13.77 1.08 -17.28
CA PHE A 150 -13.71 0.63 -15.89
C PHE A 150 -13.73 -0.90 -15.81
N PHE A 151 -12.91 -1.50 -14.95
CA PHE A 151 -12.80 -2.94 -14.82
C PHE A 151 -13.00 -3.43 -13.38
N SER A 152 -13.66 -4.57 -13.27
CA SER A 152 -13.87 -5.30 -12.01
C SER A 152 -13.19 -6.66 -12.04
N PHE A 153 -12.34 -6.95 -11.05
CA PHE A 153 -11.72 -8.27 -10.92
C PHE A 153 -12.74 -9.36 -10.57
N GLU A 154 -13.72 -9.02 -9.73
CA GLU A 154 -14.80 -9.90 -9.30
C GLU A 154 -15.68 -10.29 -10.50
N SER A 155 -16.13 -9.29 -11.25
CA SER A 155 -17.06 -9.49 -12.38
C SER A 155 -16.36 -9.99 -13.64
N ASN A 156 -15.04 -9.82 -13.72
CA ASN A 156 -14.23 -10.05 -14.91
C ASN A 156 -14.78 -9.32 -16.15
N GLY A 157 -15.20 -8.06 -15.97
CA GLY A 157 -15.92 -7.30 -16.99
C GLY A 157 -15.50 -5.84 -17.07
N ILE A 158 -15.63 -5.28 -18.28
CA ILE A 158 -15.47 -3.86 -18.58
C ILE A 158 -16.83 -3.18 -18.50
N PHE A 159 -16.87 -2.01 -17.87
CA PHE A 159 -18.05 -1.19 -17.62
C PHE A 159 -17.85 0.18 -18.24
N ASP A 160 -18.92 0.75 -18.78
CA ASP A 160 -18.94 2.18 -19.09
C ASP A 160 -19.04 3.04 -17.82
N LEU A 161 -18.94 4.36 -17.96
CA LEU A 161 -18.96 5.29 -16.82
C LEU A 161 -20.24 5.20 -15.99
N GLN A 162 -21.40 5.02 -16.63
CA GLN A 162 -22.68 4.99 -15.93
C GLN A 162 -22.87 3.66 -15.20
N GLU A 163 -22.52 2.55 -15.82
CA GLU A 163 -22.57 1.23 -15.21
C GLU A 163 -21.58 1.12 -14.05
N ALA A 164 -20.38 1.68 -14.21
CA ALA A 164 -19.37 1.75 -13.16
C ALA A 164 -19.85 2.58 -11.96
N TYR A 165 -20.51 3.72 -12.20
CA TYR A 165 -21.13 4.54 -11.14
C TYR A 165 -22.21 3.78 -10.34
N GLN A 166 -22.86 2.78 -10.93
CA GLN A 166 -23.87 1.95 -10.26
C GLN A 166 -23.26 0.75 -9.52
N ASN A 167 -21.98 0.43 -9.75
CA ASN A 167 -21.27 -0.72 -9.19
C ASN A 167 -19.92 -0.29 -8.58
N GLN A 168 -19.88 0.88 -7.94
CA GLN A 168 -18.65 1.54 -7.49
C GLN A 168 -17.75 0.63 -6.66
N GLU A 169 -18.36 -0.18 -5.79
CA GLU A 169 -17.72 -1.12 -4.89
C GLU A 169 -16.99 -2.26 -5.60
N LYS A 170 -17.31 -2.52 -6.88
CA LYS A 170 -16.73 -3.63 -7.66
C LYS A 170 -15.59 -3.19 -8.57
N ILE A 171 -15.43 -1.88 -8.80
CA ILE A 171 -14.46 -1.37 -9.77
C ILE A 171 -13.10 -1.30 -9.10
N ASN A 172 -12.09 -1.92 -9.71
CA ASN A 172 -10.73 -1.96 -9.17
C ASN A 172 -9.74 -1.19 -10.03
N LEU A 173 -9.98 -1.17 -11.34
CA LEU A 173 -9.13 -0.51 -12.33
C LEU A 173 -9.97 0.40 -13.23
N LEU A 174 -9.33 1.44 -13.74
CA LEU A 174 -9.86 2.28 -14.82
C LEU A 174 -8.73 2.74 -15.74
N TYR A 175 -9.07 3.14 -16.96
CA TYR A 175 -8.15 3.66 -17.96
C TYR A 175 -8.60 5.01 -18.51
N PHE A 176 -7.68 5.97 -18.64
CA PHE A 176 -7.95 7.25 -19.27
C PHE A 176 -6.72 7.81 -19.99
N TYR A 177 -6.94 8.80 -20.85
CA TYR A 177 -5.90 9.54 -21.54
C TYR A 177 -5.96 11.03 -21.17
N ASP A 178 -4.96 11.55 -20.46
CA ASP A 178 -4.94 12.95 -20.04
C ASP A 178 -3.76 13.71 -20.64
N PHE A 179 -4.03 14.47 -21.70
CA PHE A 179 -3.06 15.34 -22.34
C PHE A 179 -2.78 16.63 -21.55
N ILE A 180 -3.70 17.07 -20.69
CA ILE A 180 -3.61 18.37 -20.00
C ILE A 180 -2.52 18.30 -18.94
N ASP A 181 -2.53 17.24 -18.14
CA ASP A 181 -1.55 17.01 -17.07
C ASP A 181 -0.33 16.19 -17.54
N GLY A 182 -0.35 15.69 -18.78
CA GLY A 182 0.69 14.80 -19.32
C GLY A 182 0.68 13.40 -18.71
N ASP A 183 -0.47 13.00 -18.15
CA ASP A 183 -0.78 11.66 -17.65
C ASP A 183 -1.40 10.83 -18.80
N GLU A 184 -0.69 10.72 -19.93
CA GLU A 184 -1.18 9.99 -21.10
C GLU A 184 -1.27 8.49 -20.80
N ASN A 185 -2.20 7.78 -21.46
CA ASN A 185 -2.38 6.34 -21.35
C ASN A 185 -2.24 5.80 -19.91
N THR A 186 -3.16 6.20 -19.02
CA THR A 186 -3.02 5.92 -17.59
C THR A 186 -3.97 4.83 -17.14
N ILE A 187 -3.42 3.75 -16.57
CA ILE A 187 -4.19 2.82 -15.74
C ILE A 187 -4.14 3.30 -14.29
N SER A 188 -5.29 3.23 -13.63
CA SER A 188 -5.49 3.73 -12.28
C SER A 188 -6.61 2.98 -11.58
N SER A 189 -7.04 3.49 -10.41
CA SER A 189 -8.23 3.06 -9.69
C SER A 189 -9.12 4.26 -9.33
N PRO A 190 -10.40 4.06 -8.98
CA PRO A 190 -11.28 5.15 -8.54
C PRO A 190 -10.72 5.98 -7.38
N GLY A 191 -9.98 5.36 -6.45
CA GLY A 191 -9.33 5.99 -5.30
C GLY A 191 -8.09 6.83 -5.60
N ALA A 192 -7.74 7.02 -6.87
CA ALA A 192 -6.51 7.71 -7.28
C ALA A 192 -6.61 9.24 -7.40
N ASN A 193 -7.72 9.84 -6.98
CA ASN A 193 -8.02 11.27 -7.16
C ASN A 193 -7.93 11.70 -8.63
N ILE A 194 -8.70 11.03 -9.49
CA ILE A 194 -8.82 11.41 -10.90
C ILE A 194 -9.47 12.79 -11.00
N ASP A 195 -8.87 13.67 -11.81
CA ASP A 195 -9.37 15.03 -11.99
C ASP A 195 -10.75 15.03 -12.66
N GLU A 196 -11.56 16.05 -12.35
CA GLU A 196 -12.90 16.19 -12.91
C GLU A 196 -12.87 16.40 -14.42
N SER A 197 -11.77 16.90 -15.00
CA SER A 197 -11.64 17.06 -16.45
C SER A 197 -11.63 15.74 -17.24
N VAL A 198 -11.27 14.62 -16.60
CA VAL A 198 -11.22 13.30 -17.27
C VAL A 198 -12.62 12.69 -17.42
N TYR A 199 -13.40 12.64 -16.34
CA TYR A 199 -14.75 12.05 -16.31
C TYR A 199 -15.82 13.05 -15.85
N GLY A 200 -15.72 14.30 -16.28
CA GLY A 200 -16.56 15.41 -15.81
C GLY A 200 -18.04 15.25 -16.15
N SER A 201 -18.79 14.57 -15.28
CA SER A 201 -20.22 14.34 -15.45
C SER A 201 -20.89 14.01 -14.11
N THR A 202 -22.22 13.87 -14.11
CA THR A 202 -22.98 13.37 -12.95
C THR A 202 -22.61 11.95 -12.52
N TYR A 203 -21.90 11.18 -13.35
CA TYR A 203 -21.42 9.84 -13.05
C TYR A 203 -19.90 9.77 -12.84
N GLY A 204 -19.22 10.92 -12.93
CA GLY A 204 -17.77 11.03 -12.81
C GLY A 204 -17.24 10.49 -11.48
N THR A 205 -15.99 10.04 -11.48
CA THR A 205 -15.32 9.47 -10.29
C THR A 205 -15.25 10.43 -9.10
N THR A 206 -15.40 11.74 -9.32
CA THR A 206 -15.51 12.74 -8.24
C THR A 206 -16.81 12.60 -7.44
N GLN A 207 -17.87 12.08 -8.06
CA GLN A 207 -19.21 11.87 -7.49
C GLN A 207 -19.40 10.51 -6.81
N TRP A 208 -18.38 9.65 -6.79
CA TRP A 208 -18.47 8.32 -6.20
C TRP A 208 -18.34 8.39 -4.68
N ASP A 209 -19.18 7.63 -3.98
CA ASP A 209 -19.15 7.47 -2.52
C ASP A 209 -18.11 6.41 -2.11
N ILE A 210 -17.96 5.36 -2.92
CA ILE A 210 -16.99 4.28 -2.71
C ILE A 210 -15.92 4.38 -3.78
N LYS A 211 -14.65 4.41 -3.37
CA LYS A 211 -13.52 4.58 -4.29
C LYS A 211 -12.44 3.58 -3.95
N ASN A 212 -12.53 2.40 -4.57
CA ASN A 212 -11.53 1.38 -4.34
C ASN A 212 -10.15 1.85 -4.81
N THR A 213 -9.11 1.47 -4.07
CA THR A 213 -7.73 1.87 -4.37
C THR A 213 -6.88 0.67 -4.77
N THR A 214 -6.32 0.76 -5.97
CA THR A 214 -5.24 -0.10 -6.45
C THR A 214 -3.99 0.75 -6.62
N ARG A 215 -2.83 0.21 -6.21
CA ARG A 215 -1.54 0.86 -6.34
C ARG A 215 -0.61 0.05 -7.23
N PHE A 216 0.39 0.72 -7.79
CA PHE A 216 1.23 0.22 -8.86
C PHE A 216 2.71 0.54 -8.63
N ILE A 217 3.59 -0.36 -9.04
CA ILE A 217 5.04 -0.12 -9.19
C ILE A 217 5.47 -0.67 -10.55
N TYR A 218 6.14 0.18 -11.33
CA TYR A 218 6.77 -0.20 -12.60
C TYR A 218 7.92 -1.17 -12.35
N GLN A 219 7.98 -2.24 -13.13
CA GLN A 219 8.97 -3.30 -12.98
C GLN A 219 9.93 -3.28 -14.17
N GLU A 220 11.03 -2.52 -14.04
CA GLU A 220 12.01 -2.35 -15.11
C GLU A 220 12.82 -3.61 -15.42
N ASP A 221 12.91 -4.52 -14.45
CA ASP A 221 13.74 -5.73 -14.52
C ASP A 221 12.96 -6.97 -14.97
N ILE A 222 11.65 -6.89 -15.19
CA ILE A 222 10.86 -8.01 -15.71
C ILE A 222 10.79 -7.90 -17.23
N LEU A 223 11.29 -8.92 -17.94
CA LEU A 223 11.15 -8.98 -19.39
C LEU A 223 9.75 -9.46 -19.80
N PRO A 224 9.19 -8.99 -20.94
CA PRO A 224 7.91 -9.46 -21.48
C PRO A 224 7.81 -10.98 -21.61
N GLU A 225 8.89 -11.63 -22.05
CA GLU A 225 8.94 -13.10 -22.17
C GLU A 225 8.84 -13.79 -20.80
N GLU A 226 9.46 -13.23 -19.76
CA GLU A 226 9.37 -13.77 -18.40
C GLU A 226 7.95 -13.66 -17.85
N PHE A 227 7.30 -12.51 -18.10
CA PHE A 227 5.88 -12.34 -17.79
C PHE A 227 5.04 -13.36 -18.54
N ASP A 228 5.23 -13.53 -19.85
CA ASP A 228 4.42 -14.43 -20.68
C ASP A 228 4.59 -15.89 -20.27
N GLN A 229 5.81 -16.32 -19.98
CA GLN A 229 6.13 -17.68 -19.54
C GLN A 229 5.73 -17.97 -18.10
N CYS A 230 5.46 -16.96 -17.27
CA CYS A 230 5.07 -17.15 -15.86
C CYS A 230 3.83 -18.06 -15.72
N GLN A 231 3.98 -19.20 -15.03
CA GLN A 231 2.92 -20.22 -14.85
C GLN A 231 2.39 -20.32 -13.41
N ASN A 232 2.99 -19.62 -12.47
CA ASN A 232 2.68 -19.67 -11.04
C ASN A 232 2.95 -18.31 -10.39
N ASP A 233 2.62 -18.14 -9.13
CA ASP A 233 2.70 -16.84 -8.46
C ASP A 233 4.12 -16.38 -8.08
N SER A 234 5.17 -17.12 -8.44
CA SER A 234 6.55 -16.79 -8.07
C SER A 234 6.98 -15.38 -8.48
N LEU A 235 6.72 -15.00 -9.73
CA LEU A 235 7.06 -13.68 -10.26
C LEU A 235 6.21 -12.59 -9.60
N ILE A 236 4.96 -12.90 -9.23
CA ILE A 236 4.06 -11.96 -8.54
C ILE A 236 4.56 -11.72 -7.11
N LEU A 237 4.87 -12.79 -6.37
CA LEU A 237 5.34 -12.71 -5.00
C LEU A 237 6.67 -11.93 -4.91
N PHE A 238 7.65 -12.30 -5.74
CA PHE A 238 8.96 -11.62 -5.77
C PHE A 238 8.83 -10.11 -6.03
N ASN A 239 7.88 -9.69 -6.86
CA ASN A 239 7.70 -8.29 -7.24
C ASN A 239 6.52 -7.59 -6.51
N THR A 240 6.01 -8.20 -5.45
CA THR A 240 4.98 -7.60 -4.60
C THR A 240 5.60 -6.57 -3.67
N PHE A 241 4.85 -5.50 -3.39
CA PHE A 241 5.28 -4.41 -2.52
C PHE A 241 4.23 -4.12 -1.44
N GLU A 242 4.67 -3.40 -0.41
CA GLU A 242 3.78 -2.90 0.64
C GLU A 242 2.81 -1.85 0.08
N PHE A 243 1.50 -2.08 0.18
CA PHE A 243 0.46 -1.26 -0.46
C PHE A 243 0.77 0.25 -0.42
N ILE A 244 1.07 0.81 0.74
CA ILE A 244 1.28 2.26 0.91
C ILE A 244 2.45 2.84 0.09
N THR A 245 3.45 2.03 -0.28
CA THR A 245 4.63 2.47 -1.03
C THR A 245 4.35 2.62 -2.54
N GLY A 246 3.35 1.93 -3.06
CA GLY A 246 2.98 1.97 -4.48
C GLY A 246 2.37 3.30 -4.91
N LYS A 247 2.44 3.59 -6.21
CA LYS A 247 1.86 4.78 -6.84
C LYS A 247 0.37 4.56 -7.12
N ARG A 248 -0.43 5.63 -7.09
CA ARG A 248 -1.88 5.55 -7.36
C ARG A 248 -2.25 5.44 -8.84
N LYS A 249 -1.31 5.77 -9.74
CA LYS A 249 -1.49 5.78 -11.20
C LYS A 249 -0.24 5.15 -11.84
N SER A 250 -0.42 4.34 -12.87
CA SER A 250 0.62 3.93 -13.82
C SER A 250 0.39 4.71 -15.12
N LYS A 251 1.29 5.64 -15.44
CA LYS A 251 1.10 6.70 -16.42
C LYS A 251 2.07 6.53 -17.60
N ASN A 252 1.75 7.16 -18.72
CA ASN A 252 2.55 7.19 -19.93
C ASN A 252 2.88 5.78 -20.41
N LEU A 253 1.89 4.89 -20.33
CA LEU A 253 2.05 3.49 -20.65
C LEU A 253 2.40 3.31 -22.13
N THR A 254 3.36 2.42 -22.39
CA THR A 254 3.77 1.98 -23.71
C THR A 254 3.76 0.45 -23.79
N ALA A 255 3.73 -0.10 -25.00
CA ALA A 255 3.75 -1.55 -25.19
C ALA A 255 4.98 -2.17 -24.49
N ASP A 256 4.78 -3.38 -23.96
CA ASP A 256 5.73 -4.16 -23.17
C ASP A 256 6.02 -3.65 -21.75
N ASP A 257 5.45 -2.50 -21.32
CA ASP A 257 5.55 -2.06 -19.93
C ASP A 257 4.90 -3.09 -18.99
N ILE A 258 5.59 -3.42 -17.89
CA ILE A 258 5.09 -4.32 -16.85
C ILE A 258 4.99 -3.57 -15.52
N TYR A 259 3.85 -3.72 -14.87
CA TYR A 259 3.59 -3.17 -13.55
C TYR A 259 3.12 -4.25 -12.60
N SER A 260 3.66 -4.22 -11.39
CA SER A 260 3.05 -4.87 -10.24
C SER A 260 1.92 -4.03 -9.69
N PHE A 261 0.89 -4.67 -9.16
CA PHE A 261 -0.20 -3.99 -8.48
C PHE A 261 -0.65 -4.69 -7.20
N VAL A 262 -1.17 -3.90 -6.27
CA VAL A 262 -1.78 -4.36 -5.01
C VAL A 262 -3.07 -3.57 -4.77
N THR A 263 -4.18 -4.27 -4.55
CA THR A 263 -5.47 -3.67 -4.16
C THR A 263 -5.50 -3.38 -2.66
N GLU A 264 -6.38 -2.51 -2.20
CA GLU A 264 -6.51 -2.22 -0.76
C GLU A 264 -6.86 -3.46 0.08
N ASP A 265 -7.60 -4.42 -0.50
CA ASP A 265 -7.91 -5.71 0.14
C ASP A 265 -6.75 -6.72 0.10
N GLY A 266 -5.59 -6.34 -0.45
CA GLY A 266 -4.38 -7.16 -0.47
C GLY A 266 -4.24 -8.12 -1.65
N ASN A 267 -5.17 -8.12 -2.61
CA ASN A 267 -5.00 -8.86 -3.86
C ASN A 267 -3.82 -8.28 -4.64
N ARG A 268 -3.04 -9.14 -5.28
CA ARG A 268 -1.80 -8.76 -5.97
C ARG A 268 -1.67 -9.43 -7.32
N GLY A 269 -0.96 -8.77 -8.22
CA GLY A 269 -0.70 -9.27 -9.54
C GLY A 269 0.30 -8.43 -10.32
N LEU A 270 0.47 -8.81 -11.57
CA LEU A 270 1.22 -8.10 -12.58
C LEU A 270 0.28 -7.81 -13.76
N PHE A 271 0.46 -6.68 -14.41
CA PHE A 271 -0.09 -6.49 -15.76
C PHE A 271 1.02 -6.11 -16.74
N LYS A 272 0.87 -6.55 -17.98
CA LYS A 272 1.69 -6.17 -19.12
C LYS A 272 0.86 -5.39 -20.13
N VAL A 273 1.39 -4.30 -20.65
CA VAL A 273 0.76 -3.55 -21.74
C VAL A 273 1.05 -4.24 -23.07
N ASN A 274 0.00 -4.66 -23.77
CA ASN A 274 0.12 -5.32 -25.08
C ASN A 274 0.08 -4.30 -26.22
N GLU A 275 -0.82 -3.33 -26.15
CA GLU A 275 -1.01 -2.31 -27.19
C GLU A 275 -1.59 -1.02 -26.61
N VAL A 276 -1.23 0.12 -27.21
CA VAL A 276 -1.72 1.46 -26.85
C VAL A 276 -2.12 2.22 -28.11
N ILE A 277 -3.36 2.72 -28.14
CA ILE A 277 -3.86 3.69 -29.10
C ILE A 277 -4.13 4.98 -28.31
N GLY A 278 -3.14 5.88 -28.28
CA GLY A 278 -3.13 7.02 -27.36
C GLY A 278 -3.92 8.24 -27.83
N THR A 279 -5.21 8.26 -27.53
CA THR A 279 -6.10 9.43 -27.62
C THR A 279 -7.19 9.35 -26.53
N ASP A 280 -7.96 10.42 -26.33
CA ASP A 280 -9.12 10.43 -25.41
C ASP A 280 -10.30 9.57 -25.90
N GLU A 281 -10.34 9.23 -27.18
CA GLU A 281 -11.23 8.21 -27.78
C GLU A 281 -10.55 6.83 -27.93
N GLY A 282 -9.29 6.73 -27.54
CA GLY A 282 -8.41 5.61 -27.83
C GLY A 282 -8.64 4.40 -26.94
N GLU A 283 -7.67 3.49 -26.95
CA GLU A 283 -7.76 2.18 -26.31
C GLU A 283 -6.40 1.75 -25.73
N ILE A 284 -6.44 0.95 -24.68
CA ILE A 284 -5.27 0.20 -24.19
C ILE A 284 -5.67 -1.27 -24.04
N THR A 285 -4.78 -2.17 -24.47
CA THR A 285 -4.95 -3.60 -24.25
C THR A 285 -3.84 -4.10 -23.33
N ILE A 286 -4.21 -4.83 -22.29
CA ILE A 286 -3.28 -5.39 -21.31
C ILE A 286 -3.55 -6.88 -21.07
N THR A 287 -2.55 -7.60 -20.59
CA THR A 287 -2.73 -8.93 -19.97
C THR A 287 -2.47 -8.81 -18.48
N ILE A 288 -3.33 -9.41 -17.66
CA ILE A 288 -3.21 -9.43 -16.20
C ILE A 288 -2.92 -10.86 -15.73
N LYS A 289 -1.95 -11.01 -14.82
CA LYS A 289 -1.69 -12.24 -14.05
C LYS A 289 -1.85 -11.94 -12.56
N MET A 290 -2.75 -12.65 -11.89
CA MET A 290 -3.08 -12.45 -10.46
C MET A 290 -2.87 -13.73 -9.68
N GLN A 291 -2.45 -13.59 -8.42
CA GLN A 291 -2.43 -14.72 -7.49
C GLN A 291 -3.88 -15.20 -7.21
N GLU A 292 -4.09 -16.51 -7.17
CA GLU A 292 -5.36 -17.14 -6.74
C GLU A 292 -5.45 -17.35 -5.23
#